data_AF-A0A183TK64-F1
#
_entry.id   AF-A0A183TK64-F1
#
_cell.length_a   1.000
_cell.length_b   1.000
_cell.length_c   1.000
_cell.angle_alpha   90.00
_cell.angle_beta   90.00
_cell.angle_gamma   90.00
#
_symmetry.space_group_name_H-M   'P 1'
#
loop_
_entity.id
_entity.type
_entity.pdbx_description
1 polymer ?
#
loop_
_entity_poly.entity_id
_entity_poly.type
_entity_poly.pdbx_seq_one_letter_code
_entity_poly.pdbx_strand_id
1 'polypeptide(L)'
;LYNRLQSEKNEGVVPFCSRVFPVPVNAIAVKSRTPSLFATDQLKVEEGVEVVVQKILRNGFCEAIRKDTKALGFLPINYLKFAL
;
A
#
# COMPACT_ATOMS: atom_id res chain seq x y z
N LEU A 1 -16.11 -5.57 -12.33
CA LEU A 1 -14.96 -4.67 -12.08
C LEU A 1 -15.19 -3.78 -10.86
N TYR A 2 -16.33 -3.08 -10.76
CA TYR A 2 -16.68 -2.24 -9.61
C TYR A 2 -16.65 -2.96 -8.24
N ASN A 3 -17.09 -4.23 -8.20
CA ASN A 3 -17.10 -5.02 -6.96
C ASN A 3 -15.70 -5.36 -6.42
N ARG A 4 -14.64 -5.31 -7.24
CA ARG A 4 -13.26 -5.58 -6.77
C ARG A 4 -12.70 -4.39 -5.99
N LEU A 5 -12.94 -3.17 -6.46
CA LEU A 5 -12.44 -1.95 -5.81
C LEU A 5 -13.12 -1.69 -4.45
N GLN A 6 -14.42 -1.97 -4.33
CA GLN A 6 -15.11 -1.90 -3.03
C GLN A 6 -14.69 -3.01 -2.05
N SER A 7 -14.20 -4.14 -2.55
CA SER A 7 -13.68 -5.23 -1.71
C SER A 7 -12.43 -4.81 -0.95
N GLU A 8 -11.57 -3.97 -1.55
CA GLU A 8 -10.29 -3.58 -0.94
C GLU A 8 -10.47 -2.78 0.36
N LYS A 9 -11.48 -1.88 0.43
CA LYS A 9 -11.79 -1.12 1.65
C LYS A 9 -12.44 -1.94 2.76
N ASN A 10 -13.14 -3.01 2.41
CA ASN A 10 -13.85 -3.89 3.35
C ASN A 10 -13.06 -5.15 3.71
N GLU A 11 -11.82 -5.27 3.21
CA GLU A 11 -11.00 -6.44 3.49
C GLU A 11 -10.36 -6.35 4.88
N GLY A 12 -10.57 -7.42 5.66
CA GLY A 12 -9.99 -7.53 6.99
C GLY A 12 -8.46 -7.47 6.96
N VAL A 13 -7.89 -6.81 7.96
CA VAL A 13 -6.44 -6.78 8.18
C VAL A 13 -5.94 -8.20 8.44
N VAL A 14 -4.76 -8.56 7.93
CA VAL A 14 -4.13 -9.85 8.24
C VAL A 14 -3.56 -9.77 9.66
N PRO A 15 -4.10 -10.52 10.65
CA PRO A 15 -3.57 -10.48 12.02
C PRO A 15 -2.18 -11.11 12.14
N PHE A 16 -1.77 -11.90 11.15
CA PHE A 16 -0.47 -12.55 11.09
C PHE A 16 0.62 -11.60 10.55
N CYS A 17 0.29 -10.69 9.62
CA CYS A 17 1.28 -9.75 9.09
C CYS A 17 1.79 -8.78 10.16
N SER A 18 1.00 -8.41 11.17
CA SER A 18 1.49 -7.58 12.28
C SER A 18 2.54 -8.27 13.16
N ARG A 19 2.64 -9.61 13.11
CA ARG A 19 3.70 -10.36 13.82
C ARG A 19 4.99 -10.51 13.00
N VAL A 20 4.92 -10.37 11.68
CA VAL A 20 6.05 -10.54 10.74
C VAL A 20 6.58 -9.19 10.22
N PHE A 21 5.68 -8.22 10.06
CA PHE A 21 5.97 -6.85 9.62
C PHE A 21 5.37 -5.89 10.65
N PRO A 22 6.19 -5.25 11.50
CA PRO A 22 5.70 -4.34 12.52
C PRO A 22 5.18 -3.05 11.86
N VAL A 23 3.91 -3.03 11.46
CA VAL A 23 3.25 -1.81 10.97
C VAL A 23 2.87 -0.90 12.15
N PRO A 24 3.08 0.43 12.05
CA PRO A 24 3.58 1.14 10.88
C PRO A 24 5.08 0.96 10.63
N VAL A 25 5.47 0.80 9.36
CA VAL A 25 6.87 0.53 8.96
C VAL A 25 7.27 1.40 7.77
N ASN A 26 8.53 1.81 7.74
CA ASN A 26 9.11 2.51 6.60
C ASN A 26 9.35 1.53 5.45
N ALA A 27 9.05 1.95 4.23
CA ALA A 27 9.35 1.19 3.02
C ALA A 27 9.76 2.12 1.89
N ILE A 28 10.44 1.57 0.90
CA ILE A 28 10.82 2.24 -0.33
C ILE A 28 10.12 1.56 -1.50
N ALA A 29 9.55 2.34 -2.41
CA ALA A 29 9.01 1.82 -3.65
C ALA A 29 10.14 1.29 -4.53
N VAL A 30 10.10 0.00 -4.87
CA VAL A 30 11.06 -0.65 -5.77
C VAL A 30 10.57 -0.71 -7.22
N LYS A 31 9.33 -0.26 -7.45
CA LYS A 31 8.71 -0.17 -8.79
C LYS A 31 7.82 1.05 -8.86
N SER A 32 7.84 1.73 -10.00
CA SER A 32 6.89 2.80 -10.29
C SER A 32 5.49 2.24 -10.55
N ARG A 33 4.47 2.97 -10.10
CA ARG A 33 3.07 2.65 -10.31
C ARG A 33 2.28 3.91 -10.58
N THR A 34 1.65 3.95 -11.75
CA THR A 34 0.65 4.96 -12.11
C THR A 34 -0.72 4.28 -12.17
N PRO A 35 -1.59 4.52 -11.17
CA PRO A 35 -2.94 3.99 -11.17
C PRO A 35 -3.75 4.48 -12.37
N SER A 36 -4.79 3.72 -12.72
CA SER A 36 -5.81 4.17 -13.67
C SER A 36 -6.54 5.40 -13.12
N LEU A 37 -7.06 6.25 -14.02
CA LEU A 37 -7.92 7.38 -13.68
C LEU A 37 -9.14 6.96 -12.83
N PHE A 38 -9.62 5.72 -12.98
CA PHE A 38 -10.76 5.19 -12.24
C PHE A 38 -10.41 4.61 -10.87
N ALA A 39 -9.12 4.45 -10.55
CA ALA A 39 -8.64 3.86 -9.30
C ALA A 39 -8.28 4.96 -8.30
N THR A 40 -9.30 5.64 -7.77
CA THR A 40 -9.17 6.88 -6.99
C THR A 40 -8.54 6.70 -5.61
N ASP A 41 -8.54 5.47 -5.09
CA ASP A 41 -7.96 5.09 -3.80
C ASP A 41 -6.58 4.46 -3.92
N GLN A 42 -6.07 4.28 -5.15
CA GLN A 42 -4.77 3.69 -5.38
C GLN A 42 -3.66 4.75 -5.38
N LEU A 43 -2.58 4.44 -4.67
CA LEU A 43 -1.45 5.37 -4.51
C LEU A 43 -0.54 5.34 -5.73
N LYS A 44 -0.31 6.52 -6.32
CA LYS A 44 0.73 6.75 -7.33
C LYS A 44 2.08 6.88 -6.65
N VAL A 45 3.04 6.05 -7.05
CA VAL A 45 4.42 6.05 -6.54
C VAL A 45 5.41 5.91 -7.67
N GLU A 46 6.60 6.46 -7.49
CA GLU A 46 7.75 6.28 -8.38
C GLU A 46 8.79 5.44 -7.65
N GLU A 47 9.62 4.71 -8.39
CA GLU A 47 10.74 3.97 -7.81
C GLU A 47 11.66 4.89 -6.99
N GLY A 48 12.07 4.44 -5.81
CA GLY A 48 12.84 5.21 -4.85
C GLY A 48 12.01 6.06 -3.87
N VAL A 49 10.71 6.27 -4.11
CA VAL A 49 9.87 7.05 -3.19
C VAL A 49 9.70 6.34 -1.86
N GLU A 50 9.95 7.07 -0.77
CA GLU A 50 9.70 6.59 0.59
C GLU A 50 8.22 6.68 0.97
N VAL A 51 7.73 5.59 1.56
CA VAL A 51 6.38 5.49 2.11
C VAL A 51 6.40 4.95 3.54
N VAL A 52 5.33 5.21 4.27
CA VAL A 52 5.05 4.57 5.56
C VAL A 52 3.85 3.66 5.36
N VAL A 53 4.04 2.36 5.49
CA VAL A 53 2.97 1.37 5.42
C VAL A 53 2.24 1.34 6.76
N GLN A 54 0.95 1.63 6.74
CA GLN A 54 0.09 1.69 7.92
C GLN A 54 -0.61 0.36 8.18
N LYS A 55 -1.07 -0.30 7.11
CA LYS A 55 -1.78 -1.59 7.19
C LYS A 55 -1.40 -2.49 6.03
N ILE A 56 -1.44 -3.79 6.27
CA ILE A 56 -1.33 -4.83 5.23
C ILE A 56 -2.65 -5.60 5.19
N LEU A 57 -3.28 -5.61 4.02
CA LEU A 57 -4.58 -6.23 3.74
C LEU A 57 -4.40 -7.69 3.27
N ARG A 58 -5.45 -8.49 3.38
CA ARG A 58 -5.43 -9.93 3.04
C ARG A 58 -5.18 -10.20 1.56
N ASN A 59 -5.64 -9.32 0.68
CA ASN A 59 -5.38 -9.37 -0.76
C ASN A 59 -3.95 -8.98 -1.17
N GLY A 60 -3.06 -8.70 -0.22
CA GLY A 60 -1.68 -8.32 -0.51
C GLY A 60 -1.52 -6.86 -0.91
N PHE A 61 -2.53 -6.01 -0.72
CA PHE A 61 -2.37 -4.56 -0.76
C PHE A 61 -1.95 -4.01 0.60
N CYS A 62 -1.36 -2.83 0.55
CA CYS A 62 -0.94 -2.06 1.71
C CYS A 62 -1.60 -0.69 1.65
N GLU A 63 -2.14 -0.25 2.78
CA GLU A 63 -2.46 1.17 3.00
C GLU A 63 -1.16 1.89 3.37
N ALA A 64 -0.74 2.86 2.57
CA ALA A 64 0.51 3.57 2.78
C ALA A 64 0.38 5.08 2.57
N ILE A 65 1.26 5.80 3.25
CA ILE A 65 1.39 7.26 3.15
C ILE A 65 2.72 7.59 2.53
N ARG A 66 2.70 8.33 1.42
CA ARG A 66 3.92 8.91 0.83
C ARG A 66 4.56 9.92 1.79
N LYS A 67 5.87 9.85 1.98
CA LYS A 67 6.54 10.78 2.91
C LYS A 67 6.64 12.21 2.36
N ASP A 68 6.80 12.35 1.05
CA ASP A 68 7.01 13.62 0.35
C ASP A 68 5.72 14.45 0.23
N THR A 69 4.66 13.83 -0.27
CA THR A 69 3.38 14.47 -0.61
C THR A 69 2.31 14.28 0.45
N LYS A 70 2.54 13.39 1.43
CA LYS A 70 1.54 12.95 2.42
C LYS A 70 0.30 12.30 1.80
N ALA A 71 0.34 11.94 0.52
CA ALA A 71 -0.76 11.24 -0.13
C ALA A 71 -0.95 9.84 0.49
N LEU A 72 -2.19 9.52 0.86
CA LEU A 72 -2.62 8.24 1.39
C LEU A 72 -3.29 7.44 0.28
N GLY A 73 -3.03 6.14 0.22
CA GLY A 73 -3.77 5.24 -0.65
C GLY A 73 -3.27 3.80 -0.59
N PHE A 74 -3.80 2.97 -1.47
CA PHE A 74 -3.48 1.55 -1.53
C PHE A 74 -2.48 1.23 -2.64
N LEU A 75 -1.53 0.35 -2.35
CA LEU A 75 -0.65 -0.23 -3.36
C LEU A 75 -0.30 -1.69 -3.04
N PRO A 76 0.04 -2.51 -4.05
CA PRO A 76 0.40 -3.89 -3.81
C PRO A 76 1.73 -4.01 -3.04
N ILE A 77 1.83 -4.94 -2.11
CA ILE A 77 2.99 -5.13 -1.23
C ILE A 77 4.28 -5.42 -2.01
N ASN A 78 4.20 -6.05 -3.19
CA ASN A 78 5.35 -6.38 -4.03
C ASN A 78 5.96 -5.19 -4.77
N TYR A 79 5.40 -3.99 -4.62
CA TYR A 79 6.00 -2.73 -5.08
C TYR A 79 6.89 -2.10 -4.00
N LEU A 80 6.91 -2.68 -2.81
CA LEU A 80 7.59 -2.15 -1.64
C LEU A 80 8.72 -3.07 -1.20
N LYS A 81 9.80 -2.44 -0.77
CA LYS A 81 10.84 -3.05 0.06
C LYS A 81 10.76 -2.44 1.44
N PHE A 82 10.42 -3.25 2.43
CA PHE A 82 10.38 -2.83 3.83
C PHE A 82 11.80 -2.58 4.34
N ALA A 83 11.98 -1.49 5.08
CA ALA A 83 13.18 -1.26 5.89
C ALA A 83 12.97 -1.95 7.24
N LEU A 84 13.26 -3.25 7.28
CA LEU A 84 13.30 -4.07 8.50
C LEU A 84 14.69 -4.00 9.13
#